data_AF-A0AAW9C040-F1
#
_entry.id   AF-A0AAW9C040-F1
#
_cell.length_a   1.000
_cell.length_b   1.000
_cell.length_c   1.000
_cell.angle_alpha   90.00
_cell.angle_beta   90.00
_cell.angle_gamma   90.00
#
_symmetry.space_group_name_H-M   'P 1'
#
loop_
_entity.id
_entity.type
_entity.pdbx_description
1 polymer ?
#
loop_
_entity_poly.entity_id
_entity_poly.type
_entity_poly.pdbx_seq_one_letter_code
_entity_poly.pdbx_strand_id
1 'polypeptide(L)'
;MKSHEYIVICGFNRSKVGRYIAIVASVISFVLILLALTLIEWLKNFHINSHIPASVFSLISAGGIYMGLYTWFDKNLWHNTYLGKFLCVPNLAGRWNVEGHTRSEGGKPWEGELRIVQSWDKVRIHLKTQSSHSDSVTASIIHDEGIGYQLLYNYRNQPKTGEEHLTSHVGFAEFRFDDGLKSAEGHYFNGQGRATYGTMTITRIDNV
;
A
#
# COMPACT_ATOMS: atom_id res chain seq x y z
N MET A 1 5.07 4.46 -13.66
CA MET A 1 5.09 3.23 -12.84
C MET A 1 3.69 2.63 -12.82
N LYS A 2 3.52 1.32 -13.10
CA LYS A 2 2.20 0.65 -13.07
C LYS A 2 1.96 0.04 -11.68
N SER A 3 1.24 0.74 -10.82
CA SER A 3 0.67 0.18 -9.58
C SER A 3 -0.81 -0.12 -9.81
N HIS A 4 -1.34 -1.17 -9.19
CA HIS A 4 -2.76 -1.52 -9.30
C HIS A 4 -3.45 -1.39 -7.95
N GLU A 5 -4.76 -1.14 -7.98
CA GLU A 5 -5.59 -1.31 -6.80
C GLU A 5 -5.52 -2.77 -6.33
N TYR A 6 -5.68 -2.98 -5.03
CA TYR A 6 -5.68 -4.33 -4.45
C TYR A 6 -6.85 -4.52 -3.52
N ILE A 7 -7.29 -5.77 -3.40
CA ILE A 7 -8.42 -6.10 -2.54
C ILE A 7 -7.89 -6.37 -1.14
N VAL A 8 -8.46 -5.72 -0.14
CA VAL A 8 -8.30 -6.15 1.26
C VAL A 8 -9.50 -6.98 1.62
N ILE A 9 -9.31 -8.28 1.80
CA ILE A 9 -10.35 -9.22 2.20
C ILE A 9 -10.40 -9.22 3.73
N CYS A 10 -11.59 -9.10 4.30
CA CYS A 10 -11.84 -8.96 5.74
C CYS A 10 -11.23 -7.70 6.39
N GLY A 11 -10.88 -6.69 5.57
CA GLY A 11 -10.42 -5.38 6.04
C GLY A 11 -11.54 -4.39 6.29
N PHE A 12 -11.20 -3.26 6.92
CA PHE A 12 -12.14 -2.16 7.10
C PHE A 12 -12.61 -1.59 5.75
N ASN A 13 -13.91 -1.34 5.61
CA ASN A 13 -14.47 -0.86 4.34
C ASN A 13 -13.89 0.51 3.97
N ARG A 14 -13.16 0.57 2.85
CA ARG A 14 -12.47 1.78 2.38
C ARG A 14 -13.40 2.96 2.09
N SER A 15 -14.64 2.72 1.65
CA SER A 15 -15.61 3.80 1.44
C SER A 15 -16.03 4.47 2.76
N LYS A 16 -16.06 3.71 3.86
CA LYS A 16 -16.30 4.26 5.20
C LYS A 16 -15.17 5.19 5.64
N VAL A 17 -13.91 4.85 5.32
CA VAL A 17 -12.75 5.70 5.64
C VAL A 17 -12.86 7.06 4.94
N GLY A 18 -13.14 7.06 3.63
CA GLY A 18 -13.37 8.30 2.87
C GLY A 18 -14.51 9.14 3.48
N ARG A 19 -15.60 8.49 3.90
CA ARG A 19 -16.72 9.16 4.58
C ARG A 19 -16.30 9.79 5.91
N TYR A 20 -15.52 9.11 6.74
CA TYR A 20 -15.05 9.68 8.01
C TYR A 20 -14.11 10.85 7.79
N ILE A 21 -13.19 10.76 6.82
CA ILE A 21 -12.30 11.88 6.47
C ILE A 21 -13.13 13.08 5.99
N ALA A 22 -14.18 12.85 5.19
CA ALA A 22 -15.08 13.91 4.75
C ALA A 22 -15.82 14.58 5.92
N ILE A 23 -16.36 13.79 6.87
CA ILE A 23 -17.02 14.34 8.07
C ILE A 23 -16.04 15.19 8.89
N VAL A 24 -14.82 14.68 9.13
CA VAL A 24 -13.78 15.42 9.86
C VAL A 24 -13.39 16.71 9.11
N ALA A 25 -13.23 16.65 7.79
CA ALA A 25 -12.93 17.82 6.97
C ALA A 25 -14.04 18.89 7.05
N SER A 26 -15.31 18.47 7.04
CA SER A 26 -16.45 19.38 7.20
C SER A 26 -16.48 20.06 8.57
N VAL A 27 -16.21 19.30 9.65
CA VAL A 27 -16.14 19.87 11.01
C VAL A 27 -14.98 20.85 11.14
N ILE A 28 -13.80 20.50 10.64
CA ILE A 28 -12.63 21.40 10.66
C ILE A 28 -12.92 22.66 9.84
N SER A 29 -13.50 22.53 8.65
CA SER A 29 -13.90 23.67 7.81
C SER A 29 -14.85 24.61 8.54
N PHE A 30 -15.88 24.05 9.19
CA PHE A 30 -16.83 24.83 9.99
C PHE A 30 -16.15 25.60 11.12
N VAL A 31 -15.28 24.94 11.90
CA VAL A 31 -14.54 25.58 12.99
C VAL A 31 -13.61 26.68 12.47
N LEU A 32 -12.88 26.45 11.38
CA LEU A 32 -12.00 27.44 10.77
C LEU A 32 -12.77 28.66 10.25
N ILE A 33 -13.94 28.45 9.65
CA ILE A 33 -14.81 29.55 9.20
C ILE A 33 -15.31 30.35 10.40
N LEU A 34 -15.77 29.70 11.47
CA LEU A 34 -16.19 30.39 12.69
C LEU A 34 -15.05 31.22 13.32
N LEU A 35 -13.84 30.64 13.41
CA LEU A 35 -12.66 31.34 13.91
C LEU A 35 -12.27 32.53 13.02
N ALA A 36 -12.36 32.38 11.70
CA ALA A 36 -12.10 33.48 10.77
C ALA A 36 -13.13 34.62 10.92
N LEU A 37 -14.42 34.29 11.05
CA LEU A 37 -15.48 35.28 11.24
C LEU A 37 -15.34 36.03 12.57
N THR A 38 -15.12 35.31 13.67
CA THR A 38 -14.90 35.91 15.00
C THR A 38 -13.65 36.80 15.03
N LEU A 39 -12.58 36.41 14.33
CA LEU A 39 -11.38 37.24 14.19
C LEU A 39 -11.65 38.52 13.40
N ILE A 40 -12.42 38.46 12.31
CA ILE A 40 -12.80 39.66 11.53
C ILE A 40 -13.64 40.62 12.40
N GLU A 41 -14.60 40.11 13.16
CA GLU A 41 -15.41 40.93 14.07
C GLU A 41 -14.53 41.57 15.16
N TRP A 42 -13.60 40.82 15.73
CA TRP A 42 -12.65 41.33 16.71
C TRP A 42 -11.77 42.44 16.12
N LEU A 43 -11.24 42.27 14.90
CA LEU A 43 -10.42 43.28 14.21
C LEU A 43 -11.21 44.54 13.85
N LYS A 44 -12.51 44.42 13.54
CA LYS A 44 -13.39 45.56 13.31
C LYS A 44 -13.54 46.44 14.55
N ASN A 45 -13.55 45.87 15.75
CA ASN A 45 -13.59 46.64 17.00
C ASN A 45 -12.35 47.55 17.17
N PHE A 46 -11.23 47.19 16.54
CA PHE A 46 -10.01 48.01 16.49
C PHE A 46 -9.93 48.95 15.28
N HIS A 47 -11.04 49.15 14.55
CA HIS A 47 -11.11 49.98 13.33
C HIS A 47 -10.18 49.50 12.19
N ILE A 48 -9.75 48.23 12.21
CA ILE A 48 -8.95 47.64 11.14
C ILE A 48 -9.91 47.06 10.09
N ASN A 49 -10.04 47.76 8.95
CA ASN A 49 -10.84 47.29 7.82
C ASN A 49 -10.20 46.05 7.18
N SER A 50 -10.62 44.88 7.65
CA SER A 50 -10.12 43.60 7.20
C SER A 50 -11.06 43.03 6.14
N HIS A 51 -10.90 43.46 4.88
CA HIS A 51 -11.58 42.84 3.75
C HIS A 51 -10.86 41.55 3.36
N ILE A 52 -11.40 40.40 3.78
CA ILE A 52 -10.87 39.10 3.36
C ILE A 52 -11.55 38.68 2.05
N PRO A 53 -10.79 38.42 0.97
CA PRO A 53 -11.35 37.95 -0.29
C PRO A 53 -12.07 36.61 -0.13
N ALA A 54 -13.17 36.40 -0.86
CA ALA A 54 -13.90 35.13 -0.87
C ALA A 54 -13.02 33.91 -1.26
N SER A 55 -11.94 34.14 -2.02
CA SER A 55 -10.95 33.11 -2.38
C SER A 55 -10.16 32.56 -1.19
N VAL A 56 -10.03 33.29 -0.08
CA VAL A 56 -9.39 32.75 1.13
C VAL A 56 -10.32 31.73 1.80
N PHE A 57 -11.62 32.00 1.80
CA PHE A 57 -12.63 31.06 2.31
C PHE A 57 -12.74 29.79 1.47
N SER A 58 -12.42 29.85 0.16
CA SER A 58 -12.42 28.65 -0.69
C SER A 58 -11.25 27.70 -0.39
N LEU A 59 -10.12 28.21 0.14
CA LEU A 59 -8.98 27.36 0.56
C LEU A 59 -9.26 26.60 1.87
N ILE A 60 -10.05 27.17 2.78
CA ILE A 60 -10.54 26.50 4.00
C ILE A 60 -11.85 25.73 3.78
N SER A 61 -12.26 25.55 2.53
CA SER A 61 -13.44 24.75 2.21
C SER A 61 -13.25 23.29 2.61
N ALA A 62 -14.36 22.62 2.94
CA ALA A 62 -14.34 21.20 3.29
C ALA A 62 -13.68 20.34 2.20
N GLY A 63 -13.80 20.71 0.92
CA GLY A 63 -13.17 20.00 -0.19
C GLY A 63 -11.63 20.12 -0.20
N GLY A 64 -11.10 21.33 0.03
CA GLY A 64 -9.65 21.55 0.13
C GLY A 64 -9.04 20.81 1.32
N ILE A 65 -9.69 20.90 2.49
CA ILE A 65 -9.28 20.20 3.70
C ILE A 65 -9.37 18.69 3.50
N TYR A 66 -10.44 18.19 2.88
CA TYR A 66 -10.58 16.76 2.56
C TYR A 66 -9.42 16.27 1.71
N MET A 67 -9.06 17.00 0.64
CA MET A 67 -7.97 16.60 -0.25
C MET A 67 -6.62 16.57 0.50
N GLY A 68 -6.36 17.54 1.37
CA GLY A 68 -5.18 17.56 2.24
C GLY A 68 -5.16 16.38 3.22
N LEU A 69 -6.25 16.15 3.94
CA LEU A 69 -6.36 15.04 4.90
C LEU A 69 -6.27 13.68 4.23
N TYR A 70 -6.92 13.51 3.07
CA TYR A 70 -6.88 12.24 2.33
C TYR A 70 -5.49 11.95 1.79
N THR A 71 -4.80 12.95 1.22
CA THR A 71 -3.41 12.76 0.72
C THR A 71 -2.43 12.47 1.84
N TRP A 72 -2.60 13.11 3.01
CA TRP A 72 -1.82 12.79 4.21
C TRP A 72 -2.15 11.39 4.75
N PHE A 73 -3.43 11.02 4.74
CA PHE A 73 -3.87 9.69 5.13
C PHE A 73 -3.26 8.62 4.23
N ASP A 74 -3.44 8.73 2.91
CA ASP A 74 -3.00 7.77 1.89
C ASP A 74 -1.48 7.52 1.89
N LYS A 75 -0.68 8.53 2.24
CA LYS A 75 0.79 8.41 2.21
C LYS A 75 1.43 8.08 3.55
N ASN A 76 0.87 8.53 4.68
CA ASN A 76 1.59 8.55 5.95
C ASN A 76 0.78 7.99 7.12
N LEU A 77 -0.51 8.33 7.23
CA LEU A 77 -1.24 8.07 8.47
C LEU A 77 -1.53 6.59 8.69
N TRP A 78 -1.87 5.85 7.63
CA TRP A 78 -2.21 4.42 7.74
C TRP A 78 -1.00 3.53 8.03
N HIS A 79 0.23 3.97 7.72
CA HIS A 79 1.46 3.22 8.00
C HIS A 79 1.73 3.04 9.50
N ASN A 80 1.09 3.85 10.35
CA ASN A 80 1.19 3.71 11.80
C ASN A 80 0.60 2.36 12.24
N THR A 81 1.38 1.59 13.00
CA THR A 81 1.00 0.26 13.50
C THR A 81 -0.36 0.24 14.20
N TYR A 82 -0.70 1.26 14.99
CA TYR A 82 -1.99 1.30 15.70
C TYR A 82 -3.17 1.49 14.74
N LEU A 83 -3.04 2.43 13.80
CA LEU A 83 -4.12 2.71 12.85
C LEU A 83 -4.25 1.60 11.80
N GLY A 84 -3.13 1.05 11.32
CA GLY A 84 -3.11 -0.11 10.43
C GLY A 84 -3.78 -1.33 11.06
N LYS A 85 -3.50 -1.63 12.34
CA LYS A 85 -4.19 -2.69 13.08
C LYS A 85 -5.69 -2.44 13.19
N PHE A 86 -6.10 -1.22 13.55
CA PHE A 86 -7.52 -0.86 13.62
C PHE A 86 -8.26 -0.99 12.28
N LEU A 87 -7.58 -0.63 11.18
CA LEU A 87 -8.12 -0.74 9.83
C LEU A 87 -7.99 -2.15 9.24
N CYS A 88 -7.33 -3.07 9.95
CA CYS A 88 -6.98 -4.40 9.48
C CYS A 88 -6.18 -4.37 8.15
N VAL A 89 -5.32 -3.37 7.98
CA VAL A 89 -4.43 -3.23 6.81
C VAL A 89 -2.97 -3.25 7.28
N PRO A 90 -2.19 -4.29 6.93
CA PRO A 90 -0.79 -4.38 7.32
C PRO A 90 0.06 -3.46 6.44
N ASN A 91 1.14 -2.95 7.02
CA ASN A 91 2.18 -2.24 6.29
C ASN A 91 3.26 -3.22 5.82
N LEU A 92 3.10 -3.75 4.61
CA LEU A 92 4.06 -4.67 3.98
C LEU A 92 5.11 -3.94 3.13
N ALA A 93 5.00 -2.61 3.01
CA ALA A 93 5.90 -1.80 2.20
C ALA A 93 7.35 -1.96 2.64
N GLY A 94 8.25 -2.16 1.69
CA GLY A 94 9.67 -2.31 1.97
C GLY A 94 10.40 -3.20 0.97
N ARG A 95 11.65 -3.50 1.32
CA ARG A 95 12.49 -4.47 0.63
C ARG A 95 12.59 -5.73 1.49
N TRP A 96 12.60 -6.87 0.82
CA TRP A 96 12.60 -8.18 1.42
C TRP A 96 13.63 -9.04 0.70
N ASN A 97 14.48 -9.73 1.46
CA ASN A 97 15.32 -10.79 0.93
C ASN A 97 14.46 -12.02 0.66
N VAL A 98 14.71 -12.74 -0.42
CA VAL A 98 13.93 -13.91 -0.85
C VAL A 98 14.85 -15.11 -0.94
N GLU A 99 14.49 -16.17 -0.22
CA GLU A 99 15.09 -17.49 -0.32
C GLU A 99 14.05 -18.45 -0.90
N GLY A 100 14.26 -18.85 -2.15
CA GLY A 100 13.33 -19.70 -2.90
C GLY A 100 13.87 -21.10 -3.13
N HIS A 101 12.98 -22.08 -3.16
CA HIS A 101 13.33 -23.45 -3.53
C HIS A 101 12.30 -24.02 -4.51
N THR A 102 12.75 -24.32 -5.73
CA THR A 102 11.91 -24.95 -6.74
C THR A 102 11.71 -26.42 -6.37
N ARG A 103 10.46 -26.89 -6.31
CA ARG A 103 10.09 -28.27 -5.91
C ARG A 103 9.77 -29.19 -7.09
N SER A 104 9.71 -28.67 -8.32
CA SER A 104 9.64 -29.50 -9.53
C SER A 104 10.95 -30.27 -9.77
N GLU A 105 10.93 -31.30 -10.62
CA GLU A 105 12.12 -32.08 -10.97
C GLU A 105 13.31 -31.20 -11.38
N GLY A 106 14.49 -31.47 -10.81
CA GLY A 106 15.70 -30.69 -11.05
C GLY A 106 15.72 -29.30 -10.41
N GLY A 107 14.76 -29.01 -9.52
CA GLY A 107 14.63 -27.73 -8.83
C GLY A 107 15.86 -27.38 -7.98
N LYS A 108 16.33 -26.13 -8.12
CA LYS A 108 17.47 -25.59 -7.38
C LYS A 108 17.01 -24.52 -6.39
N PRO A 109 17.75 -24.32 -5.28
CA PRO A 109 17.61 -23.11 -4.49
C PRO A 109 17.98 -21.89 -5.33
N TRP A 110 17.31 -20.78 -5.07
CA TRP A 110 17.55 -19.50 -5.73
C TRP A 110 17.27 -18.36 -4.76
N GLU A 111 17.88 -17.21 -5.04
CA GLU A 111 17.76 -16.01 -4.21
C GLU A 111 17.25 -14.83 -5.04
N GLY A 112 16.65 -13.86 -4.36
CA GLY A 112 16.18 -12.63 -4.99
C GLY A 112 15.85 -11.52 -3.98
N GLU A 113 15.47 -10.38 -4.53
CA GLU A 113 14.95 -9.24 -3.77
C GLU A 113 13.50 -8.99 -4.17
N LEU A 114 12.61 -8.98 -3.18
CA LEU A 114 11.20 -8.63 -3.34
C LEU A 114 10.99 -7.21 -2.80
N ARG A 115 10.46 -6.33 -3.64
CA ARG A 115 10.09 -4.97 -3.29
C ARG A 115 8.58 -4.85 -3.31
N ILE A 116 8.01 -4.51 -2.15
CA ILE A 116 6.59 -4.22 -2.00
C ILE A 116 6.43 -2.70 -1.87
N VAL A 117 5.70 -2.10 -2.80
CA VAL A 117 5.29 -0.69 -2.75
C VAL A 117 3.81 -0.66 -2.47
N GLN A 118 3.41 -0.03 -1.37
CA GLN A 118 2.02 -0.03 -0.90
C GLN A 118 1.62 1.39 -0.51
N SER A 119 0.44 1.82 -0.95
CA SER A 119 -0.33 2.95 -0.41
C SER A 119 -1.62 2.41 0.23
N TRP A 120 -2.52 3.31 0.63
CA TRP A 120 -3.81 2.89 1.19
C TRP A 120 -4.61 2.00 0.25
N ASP A 121 -4.65 2.36 -1.04
CA ASP A 121 -5.47 1.73 -2.07
C ASP A 121 -4.69 0.93 -3.13
N LYS A 122 -3.39 1.15 -3.26
CA LYS A 122 -2.55 0.52 -4.29
C LYS A 122 -1.45 -0.34 -3.70
N VAL A 123 -1.12 -1.39 -4.43
CA VAL A 123 0.06 -2.22 -4.16
C VAL A 123 0.75 -2.57 -5.47
N ARG A 124 2.06 -2.75 -5.39
CA ARG A 124 2.88 -3.33 -6.45
C ARG A 124 3.93 -4.20 -5.81
N ILE A 125 4.04 -5.43 -6.31
CA ILE A 125 5.05 -6.38 -5.90
C ILE A 125 6.00 -6.55 -7.08
N HIS A 126 7.28 -6.31 -6.84
CA HIS A 126 8.32 -6.48 -7.83
C HIS A 126 9.37 -7.44 -7.28
N LEU A 127 9.57 -8.57 -7.95
CA LEU A 127 10.61 -9.54 -7.61
C LEU A 127 11.74 -9.42 -8.61
N LYS A 128 12.98 -9.37 -8.13
CA LYS A 128 14.19 -9.41 -8.94
C LYS A 128 15.04 -10.60 -8.51
N THR A 129 15.37 -11.47 -9.45
CA THR A 129 16.28 -12.59 -9.25
C THR A 129 17.59 -12.33 -9.99
N GLN A 130 18.51 -13.31 -10.00
CA GLN A 130 19.74 -13.22 -10.78
C GLN A 130 19.47 -13.16 -12.29
N SER A 131 18.52 -13.94 -12.81
CA SER A 131 18.27 -14.09 -14.25
C SER A 131 16.98 -13.44 -14.76
N SER A 132 16.06 -13.03 -13.89
CA SER A 132 14.79 -12.45 -14.29
C SER A 132 14.26 -11.39 -13.33
N HIS A 133 13.18 -10.73 -13.72
CA HIS A 133 12.34 -9.93 -12.84
C HIS A 133 10.87 -10.19 -13.13
N SER A 134 10.01 -9.94 -12.14
CA SER A 134 8.57 -10.04 -12.31
C SER A 134 7.84 -8.90 -11.63
N ASP A 135 6.71 -8.50 -12.22
CA ASP A 135 5.82 -7.48 -11.67
C ASP A 135 4.43 -8.06 -11.43
N SER A 136 3.80 -7.62 -10.32
CA SER A 136 2.41 -7.97 -10.02
C SER A 136 1.44 -7.39 -11.04
N VAL A 137 0.44 -8.20 -11.37
CA VAL A 137 -0.70 -7.82 -12.22
C VAL A 137 -1.91 -7.53 -11.35
N THR A 138 -2.17 -8.38 -10.36
CA THR A 138 -3.21 -8.23 -9.36
C THR A 138 -2.70 -8.74 -8.02
N ALA A 139 -3.22 -8.20 -6.91
CA ALA A 139 -2.92 -8.68 -5.58
C ALA A 139 -4.11 -8.50 -4.64
N SER A 140 -4.11 -9.30 -3.58
CA SER A 140 -4.99 -9.15 -2.43
C SER A 140 -4.20 -9.34 -1.13
N ILE A 141 -4.64 -8.64 -0.10
CA ILE A 141 -4.18 -8.85 1.27
C ILE A 141 -5.38 -9.35 2.07
N ILE A 142 -5.22 -10.47 2.74
CA ILE A 142 -6.23 -11.05 3.63
C ILE A 142 -5.78 -10.80 5.05
N HIS A 143 -6.71 -10.31 5.88
CA HIS A 143 -6.56 -10.32 7.32
C HIS A 143 -7.44 -11.43 7.88
N ASP A 144 -6.82 -12.43 8.50
CA ASP A 144 -7.49 -13.54 9.14
C ASP A 144 -7.39 -13.37 10.66
N GLU A 145 -8.54 -13.19 11.31
CA GLU A 145 -8.60 -12.85 12.73
C GLU A 145 -8.05 -14.01 13.58
N GLY A 146 -6.97 -13.75 14.32
CA GLY A 146 -6.28 -14.76 15.12
C GLY A 146 -5.24 -15.59 14.39
N ILE A 147 -5.04 -15.39 13.06
CA ILE A 147 -3.98 -16.09 12.30
C ILE A 147 -2.99 -15.10 11.66
N GLY A 148 -3.42 -13.90 11.28
CA GLY A 148 -2.51 -12.86 10.79
C GLY A 148 -2.79 -12.44 9.35
N TYR A 149 -1.73 -12.06 8.63
CA TYR A 149 -1.86 -11.47 7.29
C TYR A 149 -1.34 -12.37 6.19
N GLN A 150 -2.03 -12.37 5.06
CA GLN A 150 -1.68 -13.15 3.88
C GLN A 150 -1.70 -12.26 2.65
N LEU A 151 -0.63 -12.30 1.86
CA LEU A 151 -0.51 -11.62 0.57
C LEU A 151 -0.64 -12.66 -0.54
N LEU A 152 -1.56 -12.44 -1.47
CA LEU A 152 -1.76 -13.28 -2.65
C LEU A 152 -1.61 -12.38 -3.87
N TYR A 153 -0.82 -12.78 -4.86
CA TYR A 153 -0.65 -11.98 -6.07
C TYR A 153 -0.35 -12.82 -7.31
N ASN A 154 -0.86 -12.36 -8.44
CA ASN A 154 -0.45 -12.85 -9.75
C ASN A 154 0.65 -11.95 -10.29
N TYR A 155 1.59 -12.53 -11.01
CA TYR A 155 2.70 -11.80 -11.61
C TYR A 155 2.96 -12.23 -13.05
N ARG A 156 3.67 -11.36 -13.76
CA ARG A 156 4.26 -11.65 -15.06
C ARG A 156 5.78 -11.54 -14.96
N ASN A 157 6.46 -12.62 -15.30
CA ASN A 157 7.92 -12.69 -15.32
C ASN A 157 8.46 -12.27 -16.70
N GLN A 158 9.56 -11.54 -16.68
CA GLN A 158 10.34 -11.16 -17.85
C GLN A 158 11.81 -11.55 -17.59
N PRO A 159 12.43 -12.36 -18.47
CA PRO A 159 13.88 -12.60 -18.43
C PRO A 159 14.66 -11.30 -18.56
N LYS A 160 15.87 -11.27 -18.01
CA LYS A 160 16.80 -10.15 -18.24
C LYS A 160 17.36 -10.18 -19.68
N THR A 161 17.85 -9.04 -20.13
CA THR A 161 18.61 -8.93 -21.38
C THR A 161 19.82 -9.88 -21.34
N GLY A 162 19.96 -10.75 -22.36
CA GLY A 162 20.98 -11.81 -22.40
C GLY A 162 20.50 -13.19 -21.93
N GLU A 163 19.33 -13.27 -21.27
CA GLU A 163 18.69 -14.52 -20.82
C GLU A 163 17.52 -14.91 -21.73
N GLU A 164 17.60 -14.58 -23.02
CA GLU A 164 16.51 -14.72 -24.00
C GLU A 164 16.08 -16.17 -24.26
N HIS A 165 16.92 -17.13 -23.86
CA HIS A 165 16.57 -18.54 -23.87
C HIS A 165 15.50 -18.92 -22.82
N LEU A 166 15.25 -18.05 -21.83
CA LEU A 166 14.19 -18.24 -20.85
C LEU A 166 12.86 -17.73 -21.42
N THR A 167 11.80 -18.54 -21.27
CA THR A 167 10.46 -18.12 -21.68
C THR A 167 9.81 -17.26 -20.60
N SER A 168 9.23 -16.13 -21.02
CA SER A 168 8.33 -15.34 -20.16
C SER A 168 7.16 -16.22 -19.72
N HIS A 169 6.74 -16.07 -18.47
CA HIS A 169 5.64 -16.84 -17.89
C HIS A 169 4.81 -15.97 -16.96
N VAL A 170 3.63 -16.48 -16.60
CA VAL A 170 2.81 -15.90 -15.54
C VAL A 170 2.84 -16.84 -14.35
N GLY A 171 2.63 -16.29 -13.16
CA GLY A 171 2.59 -17.10 -11.97
C GLY A 171 1.71 -16.48 -10.91
N PHE A 172 1.53 -17.26 -9.86
CA PHE A 172 0.87 -16.85 -8.64
C PHE A 172 1.82 -17.10 -7.48
N ALA A 173 1.78 -16.23 -6.50
CA ALA A 173 2.51 -16.38 -5.26
C ALA A 173 1.63 -15.96 -4.08
N GLU A 174 1.86 -16.65 -2.97
CA GLU A 174 1.17 -16.45 -1.72
C GLU A 174 2.20 -16.42 -0.60
N PHE A 175 2.03 -15.48 0.34
CA PHE A 175 2.87 -15.33 1.52
C PHE A 175 1.99 -15.18 2.75
N ARG A 176 2.34 -15.88 3.83
CA ARG A 176 1.75 -15.72 5.16
C ARG A 176 2.78 -15.07 6.08
N PHE A 177 2.45 -13.89 6.60
CA PHE A 177 3.35 -13.09 7.43
C PHE A 177 3.29 -13.54 8.89
N ASP A 178 4.42 -13.40 9.56
CA ASP A 178 4.49 -13.48 11.02
C ASP A 178 3.80 -12.27 11.67
N ASP A 179 3.52 -12.38 12.98
CA ASP A 179 2.89 -11.30 13.75
C ASP A 179 3.72 -10.01 13.75
N GLY A 180 5.04 -10.12 13.61
CA GLY A 180 5.97 -9.00 13.54
C GLY A 180 6.00 -8.27 12.19
N LEU A 181 5.43 -8.85 11.13
CA LEU A 181 5.59 -8.40 9.74
C LEU A 181 7.07 -8.22 9.37
N LYS A 182 7.92 -9.15 9.84
CA LYS A 182 9.37 -9.18 9.60
C LYS A 182 9.78 -10.35 8.73
N SER A 183 8.96 -11.40 8.65
CA SER A 183 9.15 -12.52 7.75
C SER A 183 7.84 -13.06 7.22
N ALA A 184 7.89 -13.76 6.09
CA ALA A 184 6.76 -14.54 5.61
C ALA A 184 7.20 -15.82 4.91
N GLU A 185 6.39 -16.86 5.04
CA GLU A 185 6.55 -18.11 4.31
C GLU A 185 5.49 -18.21 3.23
N GLY A 186 5.86 -18.79 2.10
CA GLY A 186 5.04 -18.74 0.93
C GLY A 186 5.30 -19.82 -0.09
N HIS A 187 4.39 -19.88 -1.06
CA HIS A 187 4.44 -20.81 -2.17
C HIS A 187 4.23 -20.04 -3.47
N TYR A 188 4.81 -20.52 -4.55
CA TYR A 188 4.51 -20.04 -5.88
C TYR A 188 4.26 -21.18 -6.84
N PHE A 189 3.50 -20.88 -7.89
CA PHE A 189 3.43 -21.73 -9.06
C PHE A 189 3.46 -20.87 -10.33
N ASN A 190 4.06 -21.44 -11.36
CA ASN A 190 4.22 -20.86 -12.68
C ASN A 190 3.31 -21.57 -13.67
N GLY A 191 2.77 -20.81 -14.62
CA GLY A 191 1.94 -21.27 -15.73
C GLY A 191 2.25 -20.50 -17.02
N GLN A 192 1.69 -20.96 -18.14
CA GLN A 192 1.94 -20.42 -19.50
C GLN A 192 3.43 -20.17 -19.80
N GLY A 193 4.16 -21.23 -20.14
CA GLY A 193 5.56 -21.16 -20.57
C GLY A 193 6.50 -21.99 -19.70
N ARG A 194 6.22 -22.11 -18.39
CA ARG A 194 6.98 -22.97 -17.47
C ARG A 194 6.08 -23.48 -16.35
N ALA A 195 5.82 -24.79 -16.30
CA ALA A 195 5.03 -25.41 -15.23
C ALA A 195 5.96 -25.84 -14.09
N THR A 196 6.15 -24.95 -13.12
CA THR A 196 7.00 -25.21 -11.94
C THR A 196 6.33 -24.64 -10.70
N TYR A 197 6.65 -25.20 -9.54
CA TYR A 197 6.17 -24.70 -8.26
C TYR A 197 7.29 -24.78 -7.22
N GLY A 198 7.14 -24.04 -6.14
CA GLY A 198 8.16 -24.02 -5.10
C GLY A 198 7.72 -23.26 -3.87
N THR A 199 8.62 -23.22 -2.90
CA THR A 199 8.46 -22.48 -1.64
C THR A 199 9.36 -21.25 -1.65
N MET A 200 8.95 -20.21 -0.93
CA MET A 200 9.74 -19.02 -0.70
C MET A 200 9.63 -18.61 0.76
N THR A 201 10.76 -18.21 1.34
CA THR A 201 10.79 -17.48 2.61
C THR A 201 11.28 -16.06 2.31
N ILE A 202 10.60 -15.07 2.85
CA ILE A 202 11.00 -13.67 2.73
C ILE A 202 11.29 -13.07 4.09
N THR A 203 12.36 -12.28 4.17
CA THR A 203 12.78 -11.58 5.40
C THR A 203 12.99 -10.11 5.13
N ARG A 204 12.45 -9.23 5.98
CA ARG A 204 12.49 -7.79 5.78
C ARG A 204 13.93 -7.28 5.89
N ILE A 205 14.33 -6.45 4.92
CA ILE A 205 15.61 -5.74 4.95
C ILE A 205 15.36 -4.43 5.67
N ASP A 206 15.62 -4.41 6.97
CA ASP A 206 15.64 -3.16 7.72
C ASP A 206 16.90 -2.37 7.28
N ASN A 207 16.70 -1.16 6.74
CA ASN A 207 17.83 -0.26 6.51
C ASN A 207 18.32 0.20 7.89
N VAL A 208 19.52 -0.24 8.28
CA VAL A 208 20.30 0.41 9.35
C VAL A 208 20.78 1.77 8.85
#